data_AF-A0A2M6WJR2-F1
#
_entry.id   AF-A0A2M6WJR2-F1
#
_cell.length_a   1.000
_cell.length_b   1.000
_cell.length_c   1.000
_cell.angle_alpha   90.00
_cell.angle_beta   90.00
_cell.angle_gamma   90.00
#
_symmetry.space_group_name_H-M   'P 1'
#
loop_
_entity.id
_entity.type
_entity.pdbx_description
1 polymer ?
#
loop_
_entity_poly.entity_id
_entity_poly.type
_entity_poly.pdbx_seq_one_letter_code
_entity_poly.pdbx_strand_id
1 'polypeptide(L)'
;MEQFIHEFGVDIRLLIAQLINFVVLVFVLAKFVYKPIIKVLDERRKKIEDGLEFSQKAKSELDNIEQIKAESIKSAEQKTLVILKEAEGSARELKNDILLSAEVEKEKLILAGKELLKEQKRRQEKEFYAEAASAVQSALGIVLGKKEFVKEEQALINEALNEIK
;
A
#
# COMPACT_ATOMS: atom_id res chain seq x y z
N MET A 1 -62.47 -44.69 -80.96
CA MET A 1 -61.71 -44.17 -79.80
C MET A 1 -60.95 -42.87 -80.11
N GLU A 2 -61.10 -42.26 -81.30
CA GLU A 2 -60.52 -40.94 -81.61
C GLU A 2 -61.55 -39.79 -81.70
N GLN A 3 -62.85 -40.09 -81.78
CA GLN A 3 -63.91 -39.07 -81.90
C GLN A 3 -64.44 -38.52 -80.57
N PHE A 4 -64.08 -39.10 -79.42
CA PHE A 4 -64.57 -38.65 -78.11
C PHE A 4 -63.77 -37.50 -77.50
N ILE A 5 -62.60 -37.17 -78.04
CA ILE A 5 -61.69 -36.16 -77.48
C ILE A 5 -61.86 -34.78 -78.15
N HIS A 6 -62.50 -34.72 -79.33
CA HIS A 6 -62.64 -33.45 -80.06
C HIS A 6 -63.91 -32.65 -79.70
N GLU A 7 -64.93 -33.29 -79.12
CA GLU A 7 -66.20 -32.68 -78.67
C GLU A 7 -66.11 -32.06 -77.26
N PHE A 8 -65.24 -32.62 -76.42
CA PHE A 8 -64.72 -31.92 -75.25
C PHE A 8 -63.63 -31.00 -75.77
N GLY A 9 -63.77 -29.67 -75.68
CA GLY A 9 -62.78 -28.69 -76.15
C GLY A 9 -61.44 -28.72 -75.39
N VAL A 10 -60.82 -29.90 -75.32
CA VAL A 10 -59.57 -30.21 -74.65
C VAL A 10 -58.60 -30.70 -75.70
N ASP A 11 -57.92 -29.75 -76.32
CA ASP A 11 -56.77 -30.04 -77.17
C ASP A 11 -55.68 -30.71 -76.32
N ILE A 12 -55.47 -32.03 -76.49
CA ILE A 12 -54.38 -32.77 -75.82
C ILE A 12 -53.03 -32.06 -76.00
N ARG A 13 -52.81 -31.43 -77.16
CA ARG A 13 -51.62 -30.61 -77.45
C ARG A 13 -51.50 -29.41 -76.51
N LEU A 14 -52.61 -28.73 -76.22
CA LEU A 14 -52.66 -27.60 -75.29
C LEU A 14 -52.45 -28.08 -73.85
N LEU A 15 -53.00 -29.23 -73.48
CA LEU A 15 -52.82 -29.83 -72.15
C LEU A 15 -51.35 -30.22 -71.91
N ILE A 16 -50.68 -30.82 -72.91
CA ILE A 16 -49.24 -31.12 -72.85
C ILE A 16 -48.42 -29.83 -72.78
N ALA A 17 -48.75 -28.80 -73.57
CA ALA A 17 -48.06 -27.51 -73.52
C ALA A 17 -48.24 -26.81 -72.15
N GLN A 18 -49.44 -26.88 -71.56
CA GLN A 18 -49.73 -26.35 -70.23
C GLN A 18 -48.96 -27.12 -69.14
N LEU A 19 -48.86 -28.45 -69.26
CA LEU A 19 -48.09 -29.28 -68.35
C LEU A 19 -46.59 -28.93 -68.42
N ILE A 20 -46.04 -28.77 -69.63
CA ILE A 20 -44.64 -28.35 -69.82
C ILE A 20 -44.43 -26.96 -69.19
N ASN A 21 -45.34 -26.00 -69.41
CA ASN A 21 -45.24 -24.67 -68.82
C ASN A 21 -45.28 -24.75 -67.27
N PHE A 22 -46.20 -25.54 -66.71
CA PHE A 22 -46.27 -25.76 -65.27
C PHE A 22 -44.98 -26.38 -64.70
N VAL A 23 -44.42 -27.38 -65.38
CA VAL A 23 -43.16 -28.01 -64.96
C VAL A 23 -41.99 -27.02 -65.03
N VAL A 24 -41.92 -26.20 -66.08
CA VAL A 24 -40.90 -25.14 -66.19
C VAL A 24 -41.05 -24.11 -65.07
N LEU A 25 -42.28 -23.68 -64.77
CA LEU A 25 -42.58 -22.76 -63.67
C LEU A 25 -42.16 -23.35 -62.31
N VAL A 26 -42.56 -24.60 -62.04
CA VAL A 26 -42.19 -25.30 -60.79
C VAL A 26 -40.67 -25.45 -60.69
N PHE A 27 -39.98 -25.76 -61.79
CA PHE A 27 -38.52 -25.86 -61.80
C PHE A 27 -37.84 -24.52 -61.48
N VAL A 28 -38.35 -23.42 -62.05
CA VAL A 28 -37.87 -22.07 -61.75
C VAL A 28 -38.14 -21.72 -60.29
N LEU A 29 -39.34 -21.94 -59.77
CA LEU A 29 -39.66 -21.67 -58.35
C LEU A 29 -38.82 -22.53 -57.40
N ALA A 30 -38.69 -23.83 -57.68
CA ALA A 30 -37.89 -24.74 -56.87
C ALA A 30 -36.41 -24.34 -56.85
N LYS A 31 -35.86 -23.85 -57.96
CA LYS A 31 -34.45 -23.43 -58.00
C LYS A 31 -34.22 -22.03 -57.43
N PHE A 32 -35.08 -21.07 -57.76
CA PHE A 32 -34.87 -19.66 -57.43
C PHE A 32 -35.49 -19.21 -56.11
N VAL A 33 -36.60 -19.81 -55.66
CA VAL A 33 -37.34 -19.36 -54.46
C VAL A 33 -37.03 -20.22 -53.24
N TYR A 34 -36.91 -21.54 -53.42
CA TYR A 34 -36.63 -22.45 -52.31
C TYR A 34 -35.29 -22.15 -51.62
N LYS A 35 -34.23 -21.94 -52.42
CA LYS A 35 -32.88 -21.68 -51.93
C LYS A 35 -32.78 -20.40 -51.07
N PRO A 36 -33.28 -19.22 -51.47
CA PRO A 36 -33.25 -18.04 -50.62
C PRO A 36 -34.15 -18.16 -49.38
N ILE A 37 -35.30 -18.85 -49.46
CA ILE A 37 -36.17 -19.05 -48.29
C ILE A 37 -35.46 -19.88 -47.22
N ILE A 38 -34.85 -21.01 -47.59
CA ILE A 38 -34.10 -21.83 -46.63
C ILE A 38 -32.93 -21.05 -46.06
N LYS A 39 -32.21 -20.30 -46.89
CA LYS A 39 -31.08 -19.47 -46.43
C LYS A 39 -31.52 -18.48 -45.34
N VAL A 40 -32.66 -17.79 -45.52
CA VAL A 40 -33.19 -16.85 -44.52
C VAL A 40 -33.62 -17.57 -43.23
N LEU A 41 -34.20 -18.77 -43.36
CA LEU A 41 -34.57 -19.57 -42.18
C LEU A 41 -33.35 -20.06 -41.41
N ASP A 42 -32.31 -20.51 -42.11
CA ASP A 42 -31.05 -20.94 -41.51
C ASP A 42 -30.32 -19.76 -40.84
N GLU A 43 -30.28 -18.59 -41.50
CA GLU A 43 -29.72 -17.37 -40.91
C GLU A 43 -30.47 -16.94 -39.64
N ARG A 44 -31.81 -17.03 -39.65
CA ARG A 44 -32.63 -16.76 -38.46
C ARG A 44 -32.39 -17.77 -37.35
N ARG A 45 -32.35 -19.07 -37.66
CA ARG A 45 -32.06 -20.13 -36.70
C ARG A 45 -30.70 -19.90 -36.07
N LYS A 46 -29.67 -19.69 -36.90
CA LYS A 46 -28.29 -19.45 -36.45
C LYS A 46 -28.20 -18.22 -35.56
N LYS A 47 -28.85 -17.12 -35.91
CA LYS A 47 -28.85 -15.91 -35.09
C LYS A 47 -29.49 -16.12 -33.71
N ILE A 48 -30.54 -16.94 -33.63
CA ILE A 48 -31.18 -17.28 -32.35
C ILE A 48 -30.26 -18.18 -31.51
N GLU A 49 -29.65 -19.17 -32.14
CA GLU A 49 -28.70 -20.08 -31.49
C GLU A 49 -27.47 -19.33 -30.96
N ASP A 50 -26.83 -18.52 -31.81
CA ASP A 50 -25.69 -17.67 -31.44
C ASP A 50 -26.09 -16.69 -30.32
N GLY A 51 -27.30 -16.11 -30.36
CA GLY A 51 -27.80 -15.20 -29.34
C GLY A 51 -28.05 -15.90 -27.99
N LEU A 52 -28.57 -17.12 -28.01
CA LEU A 52 -28.80 -17.92 -26.81
C LEU A 52 -27.47 -18.39 -26.20
N GLU A 53 -26.54 -18.86 -27.02
CA GLU A 53 -25.19 -19.25 -26.58
C GLU A 53 -24.45 -18.05 -25.99
N PHE A 54 -24.49 -16.90 -26.65
CA PHE A 54 -23.89 -15.66 -26.14
C PHE A 54 -24.51 -15.25 -24.80
N SER A 55 -25.83 -15.32 -24.65
CA SER A 55 -26.50 -15.00 -23.40
C SER A 55 -26.10 -15.95 -22.26
N GLN A 56 -25.99 -17.25 -22.54
CA GLN A 56 -25.53 -18.24 -21.55
C GLN A 56 -24.06 -18.00 -21.16
N LYS A 57 -23.19 -17.76 -22.14
CA LYS A 57 -21.78 -17.43 -21.87
C LYS A 57 -21.64 -16.15 -21.06
N ALA A 58 -22.35 -15.09 -21.44
CA ALA A 58 -22.32 -13.82 -20.71
C ALA A 58 -22.80 -13.99 -19.26
N LYS A 59 -23.84 -14.81 -19.03
CA LYS A 59 -24.30 -15.11 -17.67
C LYS A 59 -23.25 -15.90 -16.87
N SER A 60 -22.67 -16.94 -17.45
CA SER A 60 -21.62 -17.72 -16.80
C SER A 60 -20.37 -16.88 -16.52
N GLU A 61 -19.99 -15.99 -17.43
CA GLU A 61 -18.86 -15.09 -17.25
C GLU A 61 -19.13 -14.06 -16.15
N LEU A 62 -20.36 -13.54 -16.08
CA LEU A 62 -20.78 -12.64 -15.00
C LEU A 62 -20.73 -13.35 -13.64
N ASP A 63 -21.26 -14.57 -13.53
CA ASP A 63 -21.18 -15.37 -12.30
C ASP A 63 -19.71 -15.63 -11.89
N ASN A 64 -18.84 -15.95 -12.86
CA ASN A 64 -17.40 -16.13 -12.61
C ASN A 64 -16.72 -14.83 -12.14
N ILE A 65 -17.05 -13.69 -12.75
CA ILE A 65 -16.52 -12.38 -12.35
C ILE A 65 -16.98 -12.04 -10.92
N GLU A 66 -18.23 -12.33 -10.57
CA GLU A 66 -18.74 -12.12 -9.21
C GLU A 66 -17.99 -12.99 -8.18
N GLN A 67 -17.71 -14.25 -8.51
CA GLN A 67 -16.90 -15.13 -7.67
C GLN A 67 -15.47 -14.60 -7.50
N ILE A 68 -14.79 -14.26 -8.61
CA ILE A 68 -13.43 -13.71 -8.57
C ILE A 68 -13.39 -12.41 -7.77
N LYS A 69 -14.40 -11.55 -7.92
CA LYS A 69 -14.51 -10.31 -7.15
C LYS A 69 -14.66 -10.59 -5.66
N ALA A 70 -15.54 -11.52 -5.27
CA ALA A 70 -15.74 -11.90 -3.88
C ALA A 70 -14.46 -12.50 -3.27
N GLU A 71 -13.77 -13.38 -4.00
CA GLU A 71 -12.48 -13.94 -3.58
C GLU A 71 -11.39 -12.87 -3.47
N SER A 72 -11.33 -11.95 -4.43
CA SER A 72 -10.36 -10.85 -4.41
C SER A 72 -10.57 -9.92 -3.23
N ILE A 73 -11.83 -9.60 -2.89
CA ILE A 73 -12.15 -8.78 -1.71
C ILE A 73 -11.72 -9.52 -0.43
N LYS A 74 -12.09 -10.79 -0.30
CA LYS A 74 -11.71 -11.61 0.86
C LYS A 74 -10.18 -11.73 1.01
N SER A 75 -9.47 -11.92 -0.09
CA SER A 75 -8.00 -11.97 -0.11
C SER A 75 -7.38 -10.62 0.28
N ALA A 76 -7.94 -9.50 -0.20
CA ALA A 76 -7.50 -8.17 0.16
C ALA A 76 -7.73 -7.87 1.66
N GLU A 77 -8.87 -8.25 2.21
CA GLU A 77 -9.14 -8.14 3.66
C GLU A 77 -8.14 -8.94 4.48
N GLN A 78 -7.88 -10.20 4.10
CA GLN A 78 -6.88 -11.03 4.77
C GLN A 78 -5.48 -10.42 4.73
N LYS A 79 -5.05 -9.94 3.56
CA LYS A 79 -3.75 -9.25 3.42
C LYS A 79 -3.70 -7.99 4.29
N THR A 80 -4.79 -7.23 4.35
CA THR A 80 -4.87 -6.01 5.16
C THR A 80 -4.71 -6.34 6.65
N LEU A 81 -5.36 -7.39 7.14
CA LEU A 81 -5.20 -7.86 8.53
C LEU A 81 -3.78 -8.31 8.84
N VAL A 82 -3.11 -8.99 7.90
CA VAL A 82 -1.70 -9.38 8.05
C VAL A 82 -0.80 -8.15 8.13
N ILE A 83 -0.95 -7.19 7.20
CA ILE A 83 -0.17 -5.95 7.18
C ILE A 83 -0.40 -5.16 8.47
N LEU A 84 -1.65 -5.05 8.93
CA LEU A 84 -1.96 -4.34 10.17
C LEU A 84 -1.28 -4.99 11.37
N LYS A 85 -1.33 -6.33 11.46
CA LYS A 85 -0.69 -7.07 12.56
C LYS A 85 0.83 -6.94 12.53
N GLU A 86 1.44 -6.96 11.35
CA GLU A 86 2.87 -6.74 11.18
C GLU A 86 3.25 -5.32 11.58
N ALA A 87 2.50 -4.31 11.11
CA ALA A 87 2.73 -2.91 11.46
C ALA A 87 2.57 -2.66 12.97
N GLU A 88 1.57 -3.25 13.63
CA GLU A 88 1.43 -3.18 15.08
C GLU A 88 2.59 -3.86 15.81
N GLY A 89 3.09 -5.00 15.29
CA GLY A 89 4.27 -5.69 15.80
C GLY A 89 5.51 -4.81 15.72
N SER A 90 5.85 -4.31 14.53
CA SER A 90 6.99 -3.42 14.30
C SER A 90 6.88 -2.12 15.09
N ALA A 91 5.68 -1.55 15.24
CA ALA A 91 5.48 -0.37 16.06
C ALA A 91 5.75 -0.63 17.55
N ARG A 92 5.37 -1.81 18.07
CA ARG A 92 5.68 -2.20 19.46
C ARG A 92 7.17 -2.43 19.66
N GLU A 93 7.83 -3.10 18.72
CA GLU A 93 9.29 -3.30 18.74
C GLU A 93 10.02 -1.96 18.71
N LEU A 94 9.69 -1.08 17.76
CA LEU A 94 10.27 0.25 17.67
C LEU A 94 10.04 1.07 18.95
N LYS A 95 8.85 1.00 19.54
CA LYS A 95 8.56 1.67 20.81
C LYS A 95 9.47 1.16 21.92
N ASN A 96 9.65 -0.16 22.03
CA ASN A 96 10.53 -0.74 23.03
C ASN A 96 11.99 -0.34 22.81
N ASP A 97 12.46 -0.35 21.56
CA ASP A 97 13.83 0.06 21.21
C ASP A 97 14.08 1.53 21.54
N ILE A 98 13.12 2.41 21.26
CA ILE A 98 13.17 3.82 21.63
C ILE A 98 13.23 3.98 23.15
N LEU A 99 12.39 3.26 23.90
CA LEU A 99 12.38 3.34 25.36
C LEU A 99 13.71 2.86 25.95
N LEU A 100 14.25 1.74 25.48
CA LEU A 100 15.55 1.22 25.91
C LEU A 100 16.68 2.20 25.58
N SER A 101 16.69 2.74 24.36
CA SER A 101 17.68 3.73 23.94
C SER A 101 17.60 5.00 24.80
N ALA A 102 16.39 5.47 25.09
CA ALA A 102 16.16 6.62 25.96
C ALA A 102 16.60 6.36 27.41
N GLU A 103 16.41 5.16 27.95
CA GLU A 103 16.92 4.79 29.27
C GLU A 103 18.44 4.81 29.33
N VAL A 104 19.09 4.22 28.32
CA VAL A 104 20.56 4.22 28.19
C VAL A 104 21.10 5.65 28.05
N GLU A 105 20.47 6.49 27.23
CA GLU A 105 20.88 7.88 27.05
C GLU A 105 20.66 8.71 28.31
N LYS A 106 19.53 8.51 29.01
CA LYS A 106 19.26 9.12 30.31
C LYS A 106 20.33 8.74 31.33
N GLU A 107 20.71 7.48 31.42
CA GLU A 107 21.75 7.03 32.36
C GLU A 107 23.11 7.67 32.04
N LYS A 108 23.49 7.72 30.75
CA LYS A 108 24.70 8.42 30.29
C LYS A 108 24.68 9.90 30.68
N LEU A 109 23.54 10.57 30.48
CA LEU A 109 23.39 12.00 30.80
C LEU A 109 23.47 12.25 32.31
N ILE A 110 22.90 11.37 33.14
CA ILE A 110 23.02 11.44 34.60
C ILE A 110 24.48 11.24 35.04
N LEU A 111 25.19 10.28 34.47
CA LEU A 111 26.61 10.03 34.78
C LEU A 111 27.48 11.23 34.40
N ALA A 112 27.33 11.75 33.18
CA ALA A 112 28.03 12.94 32.73
C ALA A 112 27.72 14.16 33.61
N GLY A 113 26.45 14.34 33.99
CA GLY A 113 26.02 15.42 34.90
C GLY A 113 26.67 15.30 36.30
N LYS A 114 26.74 14.09 36.86
CA LYS A 114 27.43 13.85 38.15
C LYS A 114 28.92 14.17 38.08
N GLU A 115 29.57 13.84 36.97
CA GLU A 115 30.99 14.13 36.77
C GLU A 115 31.25 15.64 36.64
N LEU A 116 30.40 16.35 35.89
CA LEU A 116 30.44 17.81 35.80
C LEU A 116 30.21 18.48 37.16
N LEU A 117 29.24 18.02 37.94
CA LEU A 117 28.98 18.53 39.29
C LEU A 117 30.17 18.31 40.22
N LYS A 118 30.84 17.15 40.12
CA LYS A 118 32.03 16.86 40.92
C LYS A 118 33.18 17.80 40.58
N GLU A 119 33.42 18.06 39.28
CA GLU A 119 34.45 19.01 38.86
C GLU A 119 34.10 20.46 39.24
N GLN A 120 32.82 20.85 39.11
CA GLN A 120 32.35 22.16 39.57
C GLN A 120 32.56 22.34 41.08
N LYS A 121 32.20 21.34 41.89
CA LYS A 121 32.42 21.38 43.34
C LYS A 121 33.91 21.55 43.68
N ARG A 122 34.79 20.79 43.01
CA ARG A 122 36.24 20.91 43.20
C ARG A 122 36.77 22.29 42.80
N ARG A 123 36.22 22.90 41.75
CA ARG A 123 36.57 24.27 41.34
C ARG A 123 36.08 25.30 42.36
N GLN A 124 34.84 25.19 42.82
CA GLN A 124 34.28 26.07 43.85
C GLN A 124 35.06 25.97 45.17
N GLU A 125 35.46 24.77 45.59
CA GLU A 125 36.31 24.58 46.77
C GLU A 125 37.65 25.31 46.60
N LYS A 126 38.31 25.17 45.44
CA LYS A 126 39.56 25.90 45.15
C LYS A 126 39.39 27.42 45.16
N GLU A 127 38.33 27.91 44.54
CA GLU A 127 38.00 29.35 44.53
C GLU A 127 37.73 29.85 45.95
N PHE A 128 36.97 29.11 46.75
CA PHE A 128 36.71 29.40 48.15
C PHE A 128 37.99 29.47 48.99
N TYR A 129 38.90 28.49 48.85
CA TYR A 129 40.18 28.52 49.56
C TYR A 129 41.07 29.69 49.12
N ALA A 130 41.08 30.04 47.82
CA ALA A 130 41.82 31.19 47.32
C ALA A 130 41.25 32.52 47.86
N GLU A 131 39.93 32.65 47.91
CA GLU A 131 39.25 33.83 48.46
C GLU A 131 39.47 33.94 49.98
N ALA A 132 39.38 32.82 50.71
CA ALA A 132 39.68 32.77 52.14
C ALA A 132 41.16 33.14 52.43
N ALA A 133 42.11 32.62 51.65
CA ALA A 133 43.52 32.98 51.78
C ALA A 133 43.75 34.48 51.55
N SER A 134 43.12 35.06 50.52
CA SER A 134 43.18 36.50 50.23
C SER A 134 42.55 37.34 51.35
N ALA A 135 41.42 36.90 51.92
CA ALA A 135 40.77 37.57 53.04
C ALA A 135 41.63 37.56 54.32
N VAL A 136 42.25 36.42 54.63
CA VAL A 136 43.17 36.29 55.77
C VAL A 136 44.42 37.14 55.58
N GLN A 137 45.01 37.16 54.38
CA GLN A 137 46.14 38.05 54.05
C GLN A 137 45.78 39.52 54.21
N SER A 138 44.58 39.92 53.77
CA SER A 138 44.09 41.30 53.90
C SER A 138 43.86 41.67 55.37
N ALA A 139 43.26 40.78 56.16
CA ALA A 139 43.04 40.99 57.60
C ALA A 139 44.36 41.08 58.37
N LEU A 140 45.33 40.21 58.07
CA LEU A 140 46.68 40.25 58.66
C LEU A 140 47.42 41.54 58.28
N GLY A 141 47.29 42.03 57.05
CA GLY A 141 47.85 43.32 56.62
C GLY A 141 47.27 44.51 57.38
N ILE A 142 45.99 44.48 57.72
CA ILE A 142 45.32 45.52 58.52
C ILE A 142 45.78 45.45 59.99
N VAL A 143 45.82 44.25 60.59
CA VAL A 143 46.17 44.06 62.01
C VAL A 143 47.65 44.31 62.29
N LEU A 144 48.54 43.92 61.38
CA LEU A 144 50.00 44.07 61.54
C LEU A 144 50.51 45.45 61.08
N GLY A 145 49.64 46.31 60.54
CA GLY A 145 50.01 47.68 60.15
C GLY A 145 51.13 47.79 59.12
N LYS A 146 51.43 46.71 58.37
CA LYS A 146 52.48 46.66 57.35
C LYS A 146 51.86 46.41 55.98
N LYS A 147 52.10 47.37 55.07
CA LYS A 147 51.55 47.40 53.71
C LYS A 147 52.15 46.36 52.75
N GLU A 148 53.22 45.65 53.12
CA GLU A 148 53.89 44.67 52.26
C GLU A 148 54.52 43.56 53.10
N PHE A 149 54.12 42.31 52.84
CA PHE A 149 54.76 41.11 53.38
C PHE A 149 55.93 40.68 52.48
N VAL A 150 57.05 40.32 53.09
CA VAL A 150 58.26 39.83 52.40
C VAL A 150 58.00 38.40 51.90
N LYS A 151 58.54 38.04 50.74
CA LYS A 151 58.36 36.74 50.04
C LYS A 151 58.48 35.48 50.92
N GLU A 152 59.17 35.54 52.05
CA GLU A 152 59.32 34.43 53.01
C GLU A 152 58.05 34.17 53.85
N GLU A 153 57.26 35.19 54.19
CA GLU A 153 56.00 35.00 54.96
C GLU A 153 54.87 34.43 54.07
N GLN A 154 54.91 34.70 52.76
CA GLN A 154 54.00 34.07 51.79
C GLN A 154 54.29 32.56 51.61
N ALA A 155 55.54 32.13 51.81
CA ALA A 155 55.91 30.72 51.76
C ALA A 155 55.34 29.95 52.96
N LEU A 156 55.44 30.53 54.16
CA LEU A 156 54.91 29.93 55.40
C LEU A 156 53.38 29.83 55.41
N ILE A 157 52.67 30.80 54.83
CA ILE A 157 51.20 30.74 54.69
C ILE A 157 50.78 29.64 53.69
N ASN A 158 51.51 29.49 52.59
CA ASN A 158 51.25 28.41 51.62
C ASN A 158 51.58 27.02 52.19
N GLU A 159 52.55 26.91 53.09
CA GLU A 159 52.90 25.68 53.80
C GLU A 159 51.81 25.31 54.82
N ALA A 160 51.34 26.26 55.64
CA ALA A 160 50.22 26.04 56.57
C ALA A 160 48.90 25.70 55.85
N LEU A 161 48.64 26.28 54.66
CA LEU A 161 47.48 25.95 53.84
C LEU A 161 47.59 24.56 53.17
N ASN A 162 48.80 24.02 53.00
CA ASN A 162 48.99 22.65 52.51
C ASN A 162 48.90 21.57 53.61
N GLU A 163 49.12 21.92 54.88
CA GLU A 163 48.90 20.99 56.02
C GLU A 163 47.41 20.78 56.38
N ILE A 164 46.53 21.70 55.96
CA ILE A 164 45.07 21.63 56.20
C ILE A 164 44.35 20.88 55.05
N LYS A 165 45.07 20.54 53.97
CA LYS A 165 44.57 19.73 52.84
C LYS A 165 44.52 18.25 53.18
#